data_AF-A0A9D6CAJ0-F1
#
_entry.id   AF-A0A9D6CAJ0-F1
#
_cell.length_a   1.000
_cell.length_b   1.000
_cell.length_c   1.000
_cell.angle_alpha   90.00
_cell.angle_beta   90.00
_cell.angle_gamma   90.00
#
_symmetry.space_group_name_H-M   'P 1'
#
loop_
_entity.id
_entity.type
_entity.pdbx_description
1 polymer ?
#
loop_
_entity_poly.entity_id
_entity_poly.type
_entity_poly.pdbx_seq_one_letter_code
_entity_poly.pdbx_strand_id
1 'polypeptide(L)'
;MPQQIRPMTDTERWIVSSAVDERYGRKVEVQDVETEIRLHIDDRELTLCPGFYWNEHGCHFVLSKTGDSRYRSMFFYRIRDRFSTGREEYDDIGDCVTTLLKMQADEAAKRLAEEEASGNS
;
A
#
# COMPACT_ATOMS: atom_id res chain seq x y z
N MET A 1 -14.77 -7.79 -22.08
CA MET A 1 -13.30 -7.66 -22.14
C MET A 1 -12.88 -7.15 -20.78
N PRO A 2 -11.99 -7.82 -20.03
CA PRO A 2 -11.49 -7.26 -18.77
C PRO A 2 -10.84 -5.90 -19.08
N GLN A 3 -11.14 -4.89 -18.25
CA GLN A 3 -10.64 -3.55 -18.43
C GLN A 3 -9.12 -3.56 -18.21
N GLN A 4 -8.34 -3.35 -19.26
CA GLN A 4 -6.89 -3.35 -19.16
C GLN A 4 -6.43 -2.02 -18.54
N ILE A 5 -5.97 -2.07 -17.30
CA ILE A 5 -5.41 -0.91 -16.60
C ILE A 5 -4.02 -0.62 -17.15
N ARG A 6 -3.71 0.66 -17.37
CA ARG A 6 -2.40 1.07 -17.86
C ARG A 6 -1.30 0.73 -16.86
N PRO A 7 -0.10 0.31 -17.32
CA PRO A 7 1.04 0.08 -16.44
C PRO A 7 1.39 1.30 -15.57
N MET A 8 2.12 1.03 -14.48
CA MET A 8 2.81 2.07 -13.72
C MET A 8 3.84 2.77 -14.61
N THR A 9 3.96 4.07 -14.44
CA THR A 9 4.90 4.95 -15.13
C THR A 9 6.15 5.20 -14.29
N ASP A 10 7.22 5.65 -14.93
CA ASP A 10 8.45 6.03 -14.23
C ASP A 10 8.23 7.18 -13.23
N THR A 11 7.32 8.11 -13.56
CA THR A 11 6.92 9.19 -12.65
C THR A 11 6.25 8.66 -11.39
N GLU A 12 5.30 7.73 -11.54
CA GLU A 12 4.63 7.07 -10.41
C GLU A 12 5.63 6.33 -9.53
N ARG A 13 6.58 5.59 -10.14
CA ARG A 13 7.67 4.93 -9.38
C ARG A 13 8.50 5.94 -8.63
N TRP A 14 8.91 7.02 -9.28
CA TRP A 14 9.77 8.02 -8.67
C TRP A 14 9.11 8.68 -7.45
N ILE A 15 7.80 9.00 -7.54
CA ILE A 15 7.03 9.56 -6.43
C ILE A 15 7.01 8.58 -5.24
N VAL A 16 6.64 7.32 -5.49
CA VAL A 16 6.54 6.30 -4.42
C VAL A 16 7.89 6.03 -3.79
N SER A 17 8.93 5.82 -4.62
CA SER A 17 10.28 5.54 -4.13
C SER A 17 10.83 6.70 -3.30
N SER A 18 10.61 7.94 -3.73
CA SER A 18 11.09 9.12 -2.99
C SER A 18 10.41 9.24 -1.62
N ALA A 19 9.10 9.03 -1.55
CA ALA A 19 8.35 9.07 -0.28
C ALA A 19 8.77 7.96 0.68
N VAL A 20 8.99 6.75 0.17
CA VAL A 20 9.47 5.61 0.96
C VAL A 20 10.90 5.86 1.44
N ASP A 21 11.79 6.31 0.57
CA ASP A 21 13.18 6.60 0.92
C ASP A 21 13.28 7.67 2.00
N GLU A 22 12.50 8.75 1.89
CA GLU A 22 12.43 9.82 2.88
C GLU A 22 11.94 9.29 4.24
N ARG A 23 10.90 8.46 4.24
CA ARG A 23 10.32 7.88 5.47
C ARG A 23 11.31 7.01 6.24
N TYR A 24 12.18 6.28 5.55
CA TYR A 24 13.13 5.34 6.15
C TYR A 24 14.56 5.87 6.23
N GLY A 25 14.83 7.06 5.66
CA GLY A 25 16.16 7.68 5.66
C GLY A 25 17.21 6.91 4.85
N ARG A 26 16.80 5.98 3.99
CA ARG A 26 17.66 5.14 3.16
C ARG A 26 16.93 4.68 1.91
N LYS A 27 17.68 4.20 0.92
CA LYS A 27 17.09 3.53 -0.25
C LYS A 27 16.34 2.26 0.16
N VAL A 28 15.08 2.17 -0.25
CA VAL A 28 14.24 0.98 -0.12
C VAL A 28 13.90 0.45 -1.51
N GLU A 29 13.96 -0.86 -1.67
CA GLU A 29 13.64 -1.49 -2.94
C GLU A 29 12.12 -1.55 -3.14
N VAL A 30 11.63 -0.75 -4.10
CA VAL A 30 10.25 -0.77 -4.56
C VAL A 30 10.15 -1.64 -5.81
N GLN A 31 9.45 -2.77 -5.68
CA GLN A 31 9.30 -3.78 -6.73
C GLN A 31 8.01 -3.55 -7.52
N ASP A 32 8.05 -3.78 -8.83
CA ASP A 32 6.84 -3.90 -9.64
C ASP A 32 6.16 -5.22 -9.38
N VAL A 33 4.85 -5.14 -9.19
CA VAL A 33 4.01 -6.31 -8.99
C VAL A 33 2.72 -6.18 -9.77
N GLU A 34 2.05 -7.32 -9.97
CA GLU A 34 0.68 -7.37 -10.44
C GLU A 34 -0.19 -7.91 -9.30
N THR A 35 -1.31 -7.27 -9.06
CA THR A 35 -2.20 -7.56 -7.94
C THR A 35 -3.59 -7.91 -8.43
N GLU A 36 -4.18 -8.96 -7.88
CA GLU A 36 -5.55 -9.37 -8.20
C GLU A 36 -6.53 -8.66 -7.24
N ILE A 37 -7.30 -7.70 -7.77
CA ILE A 37 -8.20 -6.87 -6.98
C ILE A 37 -9.63 -6.98 -7.51
N ARG A 38 -10.58 -7.18 -6.60
CA ARG A 38 -12.00 -6.97 -6.88
C ARG A 38 -12.30 -5.47 -6.86
N LEU A 39 -12.50 -4.85 -8.03
CA LEU A 39 -12.67 -3.40 -8.14
C LEU A 39 -14.04 -2.94 -7.67
N HIS A 40 -15.09 -3.69 -8.04
CA HIS A 40 -16.46 -3.45 -7.63
C HIS A 40 -17.03 -4.65 -6.85
N ILE A 41 -17.95 -4.38 -5.93
CA ILE A 41 -18.56 -5.42 -5.09
C ILE A 41 -19.27 -6.51 -5.90
N ASP A 42 -19.85 -6.13 -7.05
CA ASP A 42 -20.60 -7.02 -7.93
C ASP A 42 -19.71 -7.76 -8.95
N ASP A 43 -18.39 -7.49 -8.96
CA ASP A 43 -17.47 -8.14 -9.89
C ASP A 43 -17.28 -9.61 -9.52
N ARG A 44 -17.59 -10.48 -10.50
CA ARG A 44 -17.42 -11.93 -10.39
C ARG A 44 -15.95 -12.37 -10.53
N GLU A 45 -15.14 -11.56 -11.20
CA GLU A 45 -13.73 -11.84 -11.49
C GLU A 45 -12.83 -10.80 -10.83
N LEU A 46 -11.58 -11.18 -10.55
CA LEU A 46 -10.56 -10.25 -10.07
C LEU A 46 -9.91 -9.54 -11.27
N THR A 47 -9.60 -8.26 -11.10
CA THR A 47 -8.85 -7.48 -12.09
C THR A 47 -7.37 -7.48 -11.73
N LEU A 48 -6.53 -7.78 -12.72
CA LEU A 48 -5.08 -7.62 -12.61
C LEU A 48 -4.72 -6.14 -12.66
N CYS A 49 -4.20 -5.63 -11.55
CA CYS A 49 -3.85 -4.25 -11.33
C CYS A 49 -2.33 -4.12 -11.17
N PRO A 50 -1.63 -3.35 -12.02
CA PRO A 50 -0.22 -3.09 -11.82
C PRO A 50 -0.01 -2.28 -10.54
N GLY A 51 1.11 -2.52 -9.86
CA GLY A 51 1.35 -1.94 -8.56
C GLY A 51 2.81 -1.97 -8.13
N PHE A 52 3.01 -1.45 -6.93
CA PHE A 52 4.27 -1.47 -6.23
C PHE A 52 4.16 -2.26 -4.94
N TYR A 53 5.25 -2.94 -4.60
CA TYR A 53 5.42 -3.68 -3.37
C TYR A 53 6.77 -3.34 -2.75
N TRP A 54 6.79 -3.21 -1.42
CA TRP A 54 8.01 -3.17 -0.64
C TRP A 54 7.75 -3.78 0.75
N ASN A 55 8.83 -4.15 1.44
CA ASN A 55 8.78 -4.63 2.81
C ASN A 55 9.80 -3.88 3.65
N GLU A 56 9.35 -3.35 4.78
CA GLU A 56 10.23 -2.70 5.75
C GLU A 56 9.78 -2.99 7.18
N HIS A 57 10.75 -3.26 8.06
CA HIS A 57 10.52 -3.61 9.48
C HIS A 57 9.46 -4.71 9.71
N GLY A 58 9.41 -5.71 8.81
CA GLY A 58 8.42 -6.79 8.89
C GLY A 58 7.00 -6.40 8.48
N CYS A 59 6.80 -5.18 7.99
CA CYS A 59 5.55 -4.73 7.40
C CYS A 59 5.63 -4.81 5.87
N HIS A 60 4.62 -5.43 5.27
CA HIS A 60 4.44 -5.50 3.82
C HIS A 60 3.53 -4.37 3.36
N PHE A 61 3.89 -3.72 2.26
CA PHE A 61 3.12 -2.64 1.66
C PHE A 61 2.78 -2.99 0.22
N VAL A 62 1.54 -2.67 -0.17
CA VAL A 62 1.06 -2.83 -1.54
C VAL A 62 0.35 -1.55 -1.95
N LEU A 63 0.71 -1.01 -3.10
CA LEU A 63 0.03 0.11 -3.75
C LEU A 63 -0.31 -0.31 -5.17
N SER A 64 -1.60 -0.35 -5.50
CA SER A 64 -2.10 -0.82 -6.79
C SER A 64 -2.78 0.30 -7.55
N LYS A 65 -2.52 0.38 -8.85
CA LYS A 65 -3.24 1.24 -9.79
C LYS A 65 -4.50 0.53 -10.25
N THR A 66 -5.66 1.06 -9.88
CA THR A 66 -6.99 0.52 -10.20
C THR A 66 -7.63 1.21 -11.40
N GLY A 67 -7.00 2.26 -11.93
CA GLY A 67 -7.40 3.01 -13.11
C GLY A 67 -6.37 4.07 -13.48
N ASP A 68 -6.63 4.85 -14.53
CA ASP A 68 -5.65 5.79 -15.11
C ASP A 68 -5.03 6.79 -14.12
N SER A 69 -5.78 7.18 -13.10
CA SER A 69 -5.32 7.99 -11.97
C SER A 69 -6.10 7.59 -10.74
N ARG A 70 -6.18 6.28 -10.49
CA ARG A 70 -6.91 5.69 -9.37
C ARG A 70 -6.02 4.68 -8.68
N TYR A 71 -5.88 4.80 -7.37
CA TYR A 71 -4.96 3.99 -6.59
C TYR A 71 -5.62 3.46 -5.33
N ARG A 72 -5.29 2.23 -4.97
CA ARG A 72 -5.63 1.63 -3.67
C ARG A 72 -4.35 1.18 -3.00
N SER A 73 -4.30 1.27 -1.68
CA SER A 73 -3.14 0.81 -0.92
C SER A 73 -3.54 0.10 0.35
N MET A 74 -2.66 -0.79 0.78
CA MET A 74 -2.81 -1.55 2.01
C MET A 74 -1.44 -1.92 2.58
N PHE A 75 -1.40 -2.18 3.87
CA PHE A 75 -0.25 -2.77 4.53
C PHE A 75 -0.68 -3.92 5.44
N PHE A 76 0.27 -4.80 5.74
CA PHE A 76 0.03 -5.93 6.65
C PHE A 76 1.32 -6.45 7.25
N TYR A 77 1.25 -6.91 8.50
CA TYR A 77 2.34 -7.65 9.16
C TYR A 77 2.18 -9.16 8.98
N ARG A 78 0.94 -9.62 8.80
CA ARG A 78 0.56 -11.02 8.55
C ARG A 78 -0.62 -11.03 7.59
N ILE A 79 -0.79 -12.10 6.82
CA ILE A 79 -1.88 -12.22 5.83
C ILE A 79 -3.28 -12.01 6.45
N ARG A 80 -3.45 -12.36 7.73
CA ARG A 80 -4.72 -12.19 8.45
C ARG A 80 -4.95 -10.76 8.95
N ASP A 81 -3.89 -9.94 9.03
CA ASP A 81 -3.89 -8.59 9.59
C ASP A 81 -3.76 -7.58 8.46
N ARG A 82 -4.77 -7.52 7.59
CA ARG A 82 -4.81 -6.58 6.46
C ARG A 82 -5.42 -5.26 6.89
N PHE A 83 -4.67 -4.19 6.71
CA PHE A 83 -5.12 -2.83 6.97
C PHE A 83 -5.27 -2.10 5.63
N SER A 84 -6.50 -1.74 5.29
CA SER A 84 -6.76 -0.76 4.25
C SER A 84 -6.66 0.64 4.82
N THR A 85 -6.38 1.63 3.97
CA THR A 85 -6.19 3.00 4.42
C THR A 85 -7.49 3.74 4.77
N GLY A 86 -8.62 3.05 4.94
CA GLY A 86 -9.93 3.63 5.23
C GLY A 86 -10.55 4.46 4.08
N ARG A 87 -9.76 4.82 3.06
CA ARG A 87 -10.22 5.40 1.80
C ARG A 87 -10.17 4.33 0.73
N GLU A 88 -11.31 4.09 0.07
CA GLU A 88 -11.42 3.02 -0.92
C GLU A 88 -10.52 3.28 -2.13
N GLU A 89 -10.36 4.55 -2.55
CA GLU A 89 -9.57 4.91 -3.72
C GLU A 89 -9.03 6.36 -3.65
N TYR A 90 -7.81 6.55 -4.13
CA TYR A 90 -7.11 7.84 -4.26
C TYR A 90 -7.01 8.23 -5.72
N ASP A 91 -7.08 9.52 -6.00
CA ASP A 91 -6.85 10.13 -7.32
C ASP A 91 -5.42 10.63 -7.53
N ASP A 92 -4.64 10.77 -6.46
CA ASP A 92 -3.24 11.13 -6.48
C ASP A 92 -2.37 10.06 -5.80
N ILE A 93 -1.26 9.67 -6.46
CA ILE A 93 -0.38 8.61 -5.97
C ILE A 93 0.48 9.07 -4.78
N GLY A 94 0.85 10.35 -4.73
CA GLY A 94 1.60 10.95 -3.63
C GLY A 94 0.78 10.97 -2.34
N ASP A 95 -0.48 11.36 -2.42
CA ASP A 95 -1.42 11.28 -1.30
C ASP A 95 -1.66 9.82 -0.87
N CYS A 96 -1.77 8.90 -1.83
CA CYS A 96 -1.93 7.47 -1.58
C CYS A 96 -0.77 6.90 -0.76
N VAL A 97 0.48 7.09 -1.22
CA VAL A 97 1.67 6.57 -0.52
C VAL A 97 1.89 7.27 0.83
N THR A 98 1.69 8.59 0.88
CA THR A 98 1.88 9.35 2.13
C THR A 98 0.87 8.93 3.20
N THR A 99 -0.40 8.73 2.81
CA THR A 99 -1.43 8.26 3.75
C THR A 99 -1.14 6.83 4.21
N LEU A 100 -0.72 5.95 3.30
CA LEU A 100 -0.33 4.58 3.63
C LEU A 100 0.77 4.54 4.69
N LEU A 101 1.84 5.31 4.50
CA LEU A 101 2.98 5.36 5.44
C LEU A 101 2.59 5.97 6.79
N LYS A 102 1.72 6.99 6.81
CA LYS A 102 1.19 7.59 8.05
C LYS A 102 0.36 6.59 8.84
N MET A 103 -0.57 5.90 8.18
CA MET A 103 -1.43 4.91 8.85
C MET A 103 -0.66 3.72 9.39
N GLN A 104 0.38 3.27 8.68
CA GLN A 104 1.26 2.23 9.20
C GLN A 104 2.02 2.70 10.45
N ALA A 105 2.48 3.95 10.47
CA ALA A 105 3.17 4.50 11.64
C ALA A 105 2.22 4.58 12.86
N ASP A 106 0.97 5.02 12.66
CA ASP A 106 -0.04 5.06 13.72
C ASP A 106 -0.36 3.67 14.28
N GLU A 107 -0.50 2.66 13.42
CA GLU A 107 -0.72 1.27 13.83
C GLU A 107 0.50 0.69 14.55
N ALA A 108 1.71 0.98 14.08
CA ALA A 108 2.94 0.56 14.76
C ALA A 108 3.05 1.15 16.17
N ALA A 109 2.71 2.44 16.34
CA ALA A 109 2.72 3.09 17.64
C ALA A 109 1.70 2.47 18.61
N LYS A 110 0.49 2.14 18.13
CA LYS A 110 -0.53 1.44 18.94
C LYS A 110 -0.05 0.07 19.40
N ARG A 111 0.53 -0.73 18.49
CA ARG A 111 1.06 -2.07 18.81
C ARG A 111 2.14 -2.02 19.87
N LEU A 112 3.08 -1.08 19.76
CA LEU A 112 4.12 -0.88 20.77
C LEU A 112 3.53 -0.55 22.14
N ALA A 113 2.55 0.36 22.20
CA ALA A 113 1.89 0.72 23.45
C ALA A 113 1.13 -0.45 24.09
N GLU A 114 0.49 -1.30 23.29
CA GLU A 114 -0.21 -2.51 23.77
C GLU A 114 0.76 -3.59 24.29
N GLU A 115 1.90 -3.78 23.60
CA GLU A 115 2.96 -4.70 24.03
C GLU A 115 3.58 -4.27 25.36
N GLU A 116 3.84 -2.96 25.54
CA GLU A 116 4.33 -2.41 26.81
C GLU A 116 3.32 -2.59 27.95
N ALA A 117 2.03 -2.43 27.68
CA ALA A 117 0.98 -2.64 28.68
C ALA A 117 0.83 -4.11 29.10
N SER A 118 1.03 -5.05 28.17
CA SER A 118 0.92 -6.50 28.40
C SER A 118 2.17 -7.10 29.07
N GLY A 119 3.37 -6.58 28.76
CA GLY A 119 4.64 -7.04 29.33
C GLY A 119 4.90 -6.59 30.77
N ASN A 120 4.07 -5.68 31.31
CA ASN A 120 4.18 -5.15 32.67
C ASN A 120 3.15 -5.79 33.64
N SER A 121 2.55 -6.92 33.26
CA SER A 121 1.61 -7.73 34.06
C SER A 121 2.21 -9.05 34.52
#